data_AF-A0A945IS25-F1
#
_entry.id   AF-A0A945IS25-F1
#
_cell.length_a   1.000
_cell.length_b   1.000
_cell.length_c   1.000
_cell.angle_alpha   90.00
_cell.angle_beta   90.00
_cell.angle_gamma   90.00
#
_symmetry.space_group_name_H-M   'P 1'
#
loop_
_entity.id
_entity.type
_entity.pdbx_description
1 polymer ?
#
loop_
_entity_poly.entity_id
_entity_poly.type
_entity_poly.pdbx_seq_one_letter_code
_entity_poly.pdbx_strand_id
1 'polypeptide(L)'
;MAVMPMFPLGMVLLPGGVLPLHVFEPRYRQMIIDCLQEDGHPEFGQALITHGADAGGGDERAMVGTVAQMIQVEALDEERYALVAVGTRRIRIHAWLPDAPYPIADVDDWPDDEPDPEGLAIAVAATHARVQATLKMAVELGDVSAETIESEISDDPLFATYHLASLAPIGPADRYRLLAAAGPAERLDVLEDVLDDVEAMLKFRLI
;
A
#
# COMPACT_ATOMS: atom_id res chain seq x y z
N MET A 1 3.52 11.75 17.97
CA MET A 1 4.07 10.42 18.24
C MET A 1 2.99 9.64 18.98
N ALA A 2 2.46 8.63 18.33
CA ALA A 2 1.43 7.75 18.84
C ALA A 2 1.91 6.30 18.74
N VAL A 3 1.59 5.49 19.75
CA VAL A 3 1.82 4.04 19.68
C VAL A 3 0.65 3.42 18.92
N MET A 4 0.95 2.75 17.81
CA MET A 4 -0.06 2.21 16.90
C MET A 4 0.08 0.68 16.79
N PRO A 5 -1.04 -0.07 16.82
CA PRO A 5 -1.08 -1.47 16.39
C PRO A 5 -0.68 -1.59 14.92
N MET A 6 0.19 -2.56 14.61
CA MET A 6 0.73 -2.73 13.26
C MET A 6 0.42 -4.12 12.70
N PHE A 7 0.16 -4.19 11.39
CA PHE A 7 -0.01 -5.42 10.61
C PHE A 7 0.99 -5.44 9.45
N PRO A 8 2.24 -5.88 9.70
CA PRO A 8 3.24 -6.04 8.63
C PRO A 8 2.85 -7.15 7.64
N LEU A 9 3.07 -6.92 6.35
CA LEU A 9 2.78 -7.88 5.26
C LEU A 9 3.87 -7.81 4.18
N GLY A 10 4.01 -8.85 3.35
CA GLY A 10 4.84 -8.84 2.14
C GLY A 10 4.34 -7.95 1.00
N MET A 11 3.42 -7.02 1.28
CA MET A 11 2.86 -6.08 0.31
C MET A 11 2.85 -4.65 0.87
N VAL A 12 2.62 -3.68 0.00
CA VAL A 12 2.48 -2.25 0.37
C VAL A 12 1.02 -1.84 0.18
N LEU A 13 0.41 -1.33 1.23
CA LEU A 13 -0.86 -0.62 1.14
C LEU A 13 -0.59 0.85 0.81
N LEU A 14 -1.13 1.34 -0.30
CA LEU A 14 -1.10 2.77 -0.65
C LEU A 14 -2.40 3.45 -0.20
N PRO A 15 -2.39 4.77 0.10
CA PRO A 15 -3.62 5.54 0.30
C PRO A 15 -4.64 5.33 -0.83
N GLY A 16 -5.91 5.11 -0.46
CA GLY A 16 -7.00 4.72 -1.37
C GLY A 16 -7.07 3.23 -1.68
N GLY A 17 -6.02 2.46 -1.40
CA GLY A 17 -5.98 1.02 -1.65
C GLY A 17 -6.87 0.23 -0.69
N VAL A 18 -7.48 -0.86 -1.19
CA VAL A 18 -8.28 -1.79 -0.39
C VAL A 18 -7.42 -2.97 0.06
N LEU A 19 -7.53 -3.32 1.34
CA LEU A 19 -6.83 -4.42 1.97
C LEU A 19 -7.83 -5.45 2.53
N PRO A 20 -8.18 -6.49 1.75
CA PRO A 20 -8.96 -7.62 2.24
C PRO A 20 -8.03 -8.62 2.97
N LEU A 21 -8.40 -9.02 4.19
CA LEU A 21 -7.62 -9.94 5.03
C LEU A 21 -8.49 -11.07 5.57
N HIS A 22 -7.91 -12.27 5.59
CA HIS A 22 -8.42 -13.40 6.38
C HIS A 22 -7.51 -13.59 7.58
N VAL A 23 -7.98 -13.22 8.76
CA VAL A 23 -7.16 -13.17 9.98
C VAL A 23 -7.46 -14.38 10.85
N PHE A 24 -6.46 -15.24 11.01
CA PHE A 24 -6.53 -16.48 11.80
C PHE A 24 -5.45 -16.56 12.89
N GLU A 25 -4.33 -15.83 12.75
CA GLU A 25 -3.28 -15.83 13.75
C GLU A 25 -3.74 -15.20 15.08
N PRO A 26 -3.56 -15.87 16.24
CA PRO A 26 -4.07 -15.40 17.53
C PRO A 26 -3.68 -13.96 17.87
N ARG A 27 -2.44 -13.55 17.55
CA ARG A 27 -1.95 -12.18 17.78
C ARG A 27 -2.75 -11.12 17.03
N TYR A 28 -3.08 -11.36 15.76
CA TYR A 28 -3.81 -10.40 14.94
C TYR A 28 -5.32 -10.43 15.23
N ARG A 29 -5.86 -11.55 15.70
CA ARG A 29 -7.23 -11.58 16.25
C ARG A 29 -7.33 -10.68 17.48
N GLN A 30 -6.36 -10.78 18.38
CA GLN A 30 -6.30 -9.90 19.54
C GLN A 30 -6.17 -8.43 19.12
N MET A 31 -5.33 -8.13 18.12
CA MET A 31 -5.21 -6.78 17.55
C MET A 31 -6.54 -6.24 17.06
N ILE A 32 -7.30 -7.02 16.28
CA ILE A 32 -8.61 -6.60 15.79
C ILE A 32 -9.58 -6.34 16.95
N ILE A 33 -9.62 -7.23 17.95
CA ILE A 33 -10.48 -7.05 19.12
C ILE A 33 -10.12 -5.76 19.87
N ASP A 34 -8.83 -5.49 20.06
CA ASP A 34 -8.35 -4.30 20.75
C ASP A 34 -8.69 -3.03 19.96
N CYS A 35 -8.43 -3.00 18.65
CA CYS A 35 -8.79 -1.87 17.77
C CYS A 35 -10.30 -1.58 17.78
N LEU A 36 -11.15 -2.61 17.86
CA LEU A 36 -12.61 -2.45 17.90
C LEU A 36 -13.13 -1.92 19.24
N GLN A 37 -12.33 -1.95 20.30
CA GLN A 37 -12.70 -1.40 21.61
C GLN A 37 -12.40 0.10 21.73
N GLU A 38 -11.57 0.66 20.85
CA GLU A 38 -11.28 2.08 20.82
C GLU A 38 -12.47 2.89 20.28
N ASP A 39 -12.76 4.03 20.90
CA ASP A 39 -13.81 4.93 20.45
C ASP A 39 -13.40 5.59 19.11
N GLY A 40 -14.24 5.49 18.08
CA GLY A 40 -14.05 6.16 16.80
C GLY A 40 -14.01 5.21 15.61
N HIS A 41 -13.02 5.40 14.73
CA HIS A 41 -12.80 4.54 13.57
C HIS A 41 -11.64 3.59 13.87
N PRO A 42 -11.86 2.27 13.93
CA PRO A 42 -10.80 1.30 14.20
C PRO A 42 -9.74 1.34 13.09
N GLU A 43 -8.49 1.58 13.48
CA GLU A 43 -7.34 1.74 12.59
C GLU A 43 -6.15 0.89 13.06
N PHE A 44 -5.29 0.52 12.12
CA PHE A 44 -3.97 -0.07 12.38
C PHE A 44 -2.99 0.41 11.31
N GLY A 45 -1.68 0.36 11.59
CA GLY A 45 -0.67 0.67 10.59
C GLY A 45 -0.30 -0.57 9.77
N GLN A 46 -0.19 -0.42 8.46
CA GLN A 46 0.33 -1.43 7.55
C GLN A 46 1.73 -1.03 7.10
N ALA A 47 2.68 -1.97 7.17
CA ALA A 47 4.05 -1.76 6.72
C ALA A 47 4.54 -2.96 5.90
N LEU A 48 5.44 -2.70 4.96
CA LEU A 48 6.09 -3.76 4.18
C LEU A 48 7.05 -4.56 5.07
N ILE A 49 7.00 -5.89 4.97
CA ILE A 49 8.06 -6.78 5.41
C ILE A 49 9.17 -6.78 4.35
N THR A 50 10.34 -6.27 4.70
CA THR A 50 11.51 -6.19 3.81
C THR A 50 12.32 -7.49 3.81
N HIS A 51 12.26 -8.25 4.91
CA HIS A 51 12.89 -9.57 5.02
C HIS A 51 12.14 -10.45 6.02
N GLY A 52 12.09 -11.76 5.78
CA GLY A 52 11.35 -12.71 6.62
C GLY A 52 9.97 -13.09 6.06
N ALA A 53 9.14 -13.70 6.90
CA ALA A 53 7.81 -14.19 6.52
C ALA A 53 6.71 -13.41 7.24
N ASP A 54 5.54 -13.31 6.60
CA ASP A 54 4.35 -12.63 7.14
C ASP A 54 3.86 -13.26 8.45
N ALA A 55 4.11 -14.55 8.63
CA ALA A 55 3.71 -15.33 9.80
C ALA A 55 4.90 -15.70 10.68
N GLY A 56 4.68 -15.72 12.00
CA GLY A 56 5.63 -16.24 12.98
C GLY A 56 6.61 -15.22 13.60
N GLY A 57 6.66 -13.98 13.08
CA GLY A 57 7.51 -12.91 13.60
C GLY A 57 9.00 -13.06 13.27
N GLY A 58 9.82 -12.12 13.76
CA GLY A 58 11.27 -12.07 13.45
C GLY A 58 11.59 -11.51 12.06
N ASP A 59 10.62 -10.82 11.47
CA ASP A 59 10.67 -10.11 10.22
C ASP A 59 11.39 -8.75 10.35
N GLU A 60 12.06 -8.33 9.28
CA GLU A 60 12.49 -6.94 9.12
C GLU A 60 11.36 -6.15 8.47
N ARG A 61 11.02 -5.02 9.07
CA ARG A 61 9.85 -4.23 8.71
C ARG A 61 10.30 -2.85 8.27
N ALA A 62 9.65 -2.34 7.24
CA ALA A 62 9.91 -1.01 6.73
C ALA A 62 9.61 0.09 7.77
N MET A 63 10.19 1.28 7.56
CA MET A 63 10.03 2.45 8.45
C MET A 63 9.00 3.46 7.92
N VAL A 64 8.31 3.11 6.84
CA VAL A 64 7.21 3.87 6.25
C VAL A 64 6.05 2.89 6.06
N GLY A 65 4.85 3.36 6.34
CA GLY A 65 3.64 2.57 6.19
C GLY A 65 2.44 3.44 5.86
N THR A 66 1.27 2.81 5.88
CA THR A 66 -0.02 3.46 5.65
C THR A 66 -0.98 3.05 6.77
N VAL A 67 -1.71 4.01 7.32
CA VAL A 67 -2.82 3.70 8.22
C VAL A 67 -3.93 3.03 7.42
N ALA A 68 -4.38 1.87 7.88
CA ALA A 68 -5.49 1.12 7.34
C ALA A 68 -6.69 1.30 8.27
N GLN A 69 -7.75 1.94 7.75
CA GLN A 69 -9.01 2.07 8.45
C GLN A 69 -9.87 0.84 8.19
N MET A 70 -10.31 0.15 9.24
CA MET A 70 -11.19 -1.01 9.11
C MET A 70 -12.59 -0.55 8.70
N ILE A 71 -13.05 -0.96 7.53
CA ILE A 71 -14.36 -0.61 6.98
C ILE A 71 -15.40 -1.70 7.28
N GLN A 72 -14.97 -2.96 7.25
CA GLN A 72 -15.82 -4.10 7.58
C GLN A 72 -15.02 -5.13 8.36
N VAL A 73 -15.58 -5.62 9.46
CA VAL A 73 -15.03 -6.74 10.24
C VAL A 73 -16.14 -7.74 10.49
N GLU A 74 -15.93 -8.98 10.07
CA GLU A 74 -16.88 -10.08 10.23
C GLU A 74 -16.19 -11.28 10.86
N ALA A 75 -16.76 -11.80 11.95
CA ALA A 75 -16.33 -13.08 12.50
C ALA A 75 -16.85 -14.21 11.62
N LEU A 76 -15.93 -15.01 11.07
CA LEU A 76 -16.28 -16.18 10.26
C LEU A 76 -16.60 -17.39 11.16
N ASP A 77 -15.88 -17.50 12.28
CA ASP A 77 -16.13 -18.43 13.38
C ASP A 77 -15.42 -17.94 14.67
N GLU A 78 -15.26 -18.80 15.68
CA GLU A 78 -14.61 -18.47 16.96
C GLU A 78 -13.14 -18.07 16.83
N GLU A 79 -12.47 -18.43 15.73
CA GLU A 79 -11.03 -18.31 15.57
C GLU A 79 -10.60 -17.52 14.33
N ARG A 80 -11.54 -17.05 13.50
CA ARG A 80 -11.25 -16.41 12.22
C ARG A 80 -12.09 -15.18 11.97
N TYR A 81 -11.45 -14.14 11.43
CA TYR A 81 -12.10 -12.91 10.97
C TYR A 81 -11.86 -12.68 9.48
N ALA A 82 -12.88 -12.18 8.79
CA ALA A 82 -12.72 -11.46 7.53
C ALA A 82 -12.70 -9.96 7.83
N LEU A 83 -11.68 -9.28 7.35
CA LEU A 83 -11.47 -7.84 7.52
C LEU A 83 -11.32 -7.20 6.14
N VAL A 84 -12.00 -6.09 5.92
CA VAL A 84 -11.72 -5.18 4.80
C VAL A 84 -11.31 -3.85 5.38
N ALA A 85 -10.09 -3.43 5.06
CA ALA A 85 -9.57 -2.11 5.43
C ALA A 85 -9.26 -1.27 4.18
N VAL A 86 -9.20 0.04 4.34
CA VAL A 86 -8.79 0.98 3.29
C VAL A 86 -7.62 1.81 3.79
N GLY A 87 -6.58 1.94 2.96
CA GLY A 87 -5.44 2.81 3.25
C GLY A 87 -5.87 4.28 3.24
N THR A 88 -5.60 5.02 4.31
CA THR A 88 -6.05 6.41 4.44
C THR A 88 -4.91 7.40 4.30
N ARG A 89 -3.90 7.33 5.17
CA ARG A 89 -2.79 8.29 5.23
C ARG A 89 -1.47 7.57 5.46
N ARG A 90 -0.39 8.17 5.00
CA ARG A 90 0.95 7.66 5.23
C ARG A 90 1.41 7.95 6.65
N ILE A 91 2.24 7.07 7.16
CA ILE A 91 2.89 7.19 8.46
C ILE A 91 4.38 6.98 8.31
N ARG A 92 5.14 7.73 9.11
CA ARG A 92 6.54 7.44 9.38
C ARG A 92 6.62 6.69 10.70
N ILE A 93 7.33 5.57 10.66
CA ILE A 93 7.66 4.79 11.85
C ILE A 93 8.99 5.31 12.37
N HIS A 94 9.06 5.63 13.65
CA HIS A 94 10.29 6.04 14.32
C HIS A 94 10.99 4.87 14.99
N ALA A 95 10.21 3.98 15.59
CA ALA A 95 10.73 2.78 16.23
C ALA A 95 9.68 1.67 16.23
N TRP A 96 10.12 0.46 15.89
CA TRP A 96 9.39 -0.76 16.22
C TRP A 96 9.57 -1.08 17.70
N LEU A 97 8.46 -1.26 18.41
CA LEU A 97 8.45 -1.64 19.81
C LEU A 97 8.38 -3.17 19.93
N PRO A 98 8.69 -3.76 21.09
CA PRO A 98 8.56 -5.20 21.28
C PRO A 98 7.13 -5.69 20.99
N ASP A 99 7.00 -6.70 20.14
CA ASP A 99 5.72 -7.34 19.84
C ASP A 99 5.09 -7.90 21.12
N ALA A 100 3.93 -7.38 21.54
CA ALA A 100 3.20 -7.90 22.70
C ALA A 100 1.74 -7.40 22.73
N PRO A 101 0.72 -8.20 22.34
CA PRO A 101 0.80 -9.52 21.71
C PRO A 101 1.02 -9.50 20.19
N TYR A 102 0.86 -8.34 19.55
CA TYR A 102 1.05 -8.10 18.13
C TYR A 102 2.11 -7.00 17.90
N PRO A 103 2.60 -6.84 16.65
CA PRO A 103 3.48 -5.73 16.28
C PRO A 103 2.90 -4.37 16.67
N ILE A 104 3.73 -3.54 17.28
CA ILE A 104 3.39 -2.16 17.63
C ILE A 104 4.56 -1.24 17.26
N ALA A 105 4.26 -0.01 16.88
CA ALA A 105 5.28 0.97 16.51
C ALA A 105 4.95 2.36 17.04
N ASP A 106 6.00 3.13 17.27
CA ASP A 106 5.91 4.57 17.48
C ASP A 106 5.88 5.27 16.12
N VAL A 107 4.78 5.98 15.83
CA VAL A 107 4.51 6.55 14.52
C VAL A 107 4.08 8.02 14.59
N ASP A 108 4.32 8.73 13.49
CA ASP A 108 3.72 10.02 13.19
C ASP A 108 3.05 9.99 11.81
N ASP A 109 1.99 10.77 11.66
CA ASP A 109 1.44 11.08 10.34
C ASP A 109 2.54 11.70 9.46
N TRP A 110 2.60 11.25 8.20
CA TRP A 110 3.59 11.72 7.24
C TRP A 110 2.92 12.23 5.96
N PRO A 111 2.40 13.47 5.98
CA PRO A 111 1.74 14.07 4.82
C PRO A 111 2.71 14.27 3.65
N ASP A 112 2.16 14.48 2.46
CA ASP A 112 2.93 14.87 1.28
C ASP A 112 3.52 16.27 1.43
N ASP A 113 4.80 16.41 1.06
CA ASP A 113 5.41 17.70 0.81
C ASP A 113 4.83 18.25 -0.50
N GLU A 114 4.39 19.52 -0.48
CA GLU A 114 3.77 20.19 -1.64
C GLU A 114 2.68 19.32 -2.31
N PRO A 115 1.52 19.11 -1.66
CA PRO A 115 0.49 18.17 -2.12
C PRO A 115 -0.23 18.59 -3.41
N ASP A 116 -0.11 19.86 -3.82
CA ASP A 116 -0.72 20.42 -5.04
C ASP A 116 0.32 21.25 -5.82
N PRO A 117 1.36 20.61 -6.39
CA PRO A 117 2.34 21.30 -7.20
C PRO A 117 1.76 21.68 -8.56
N GLU A 118 2.27 22.77 -9.14
CA GLU A 118 1.81 23.25 -10.45
C GLU A 118 1.98 22.17 -11.53
N GLY A 119 0.92 21.90 -12.28
CA GLY A 119 0.95 20.94 -13.39
C GLY A 119 0.76 19.47 -12.98
N LEU A 120 0.48 19.17 -11.70
CA LEU A 120 0.29 17.79 -11.24
C LEU A 120 -0.73 17.00 -12.08
N ALA A 121 -1.89 17.60 -12.37
CA ALA A 121 -2.93 16.95 -13.17
C ALA A 121 -2.45 16.58 -14.60
N ILE A 122 -1.58 17.40 -15.19
CA ILE A 122 -1.00 17.13 -16.52
C ILE A 122 -0.02 15.95 -16.43
N ALA A 123 0.83 15.95 -15.40
CA ALA A 123 1.77 14.86 -15.16
C ALA A 123 1.04 13.54 -14.90
N VAL A 124 0.00 13.54 -14.05
CA VAL A 124 -0.87 12.38 -13.80
C VAL A 124 -1.46 11.85 -15.10
N ALA A 125 -2.01 12.71 -15.97
CA ALA A 125 -2.59 12.27 -17.23
C ALA A 125 -1.55 11.63 -18.17
N ALA A 126 -0.33 12.17 -18.22
CA ALA A 126 0.77 11.63 -19.01
C ALA A 126 1.21 10.25 -18.47
N THR A 127 1.47 10.15 -17.16
CA THR A 127 1.84 8.89 -16.49
C THR A 127 0.73 7.86 -16.59
N HIS A 128 -0.54 8.26 -16.52
CA HIS A 128 -1.68 7.34 -16.70
C HIS A 128 -1.68 6.69 -18.07
N ALA A 129 -1.46 7.47 -19.13
CA ALA A 129 -1.35 6.93 -20.48
C ALA A 129 -0.20 5.90 -20.60
N ARG A 130 0.91 6.15 -19.91
CA ARG A 130 2.08 5.27 -19.88
C ARG A 130 1.82 3.97 -19.09
N VAL A 131 1.21 4.07 -17.90
CA VAL A 131 0.78 2.90 -17.10
C VAL A 131 -0.18 2.03 -17.91
N GLN A 132 -1.13 2.64 -18.62
CA GLN A 132 -2.07 1.94 -19.51
C GLN A 132 -1.37 1.21 -20.68
N ALA A 133 -0.36 1.82 -21.29
CA ALA A 133 0.44 1.16 -22.32
C ALA A 133 1.25 -0.02 -21.76
N THR A 134 1.81 0.13 -20.58
CA THR A 134 2.58 -0.92 -19.89
C THR A 134 1.68 -2.09 -19.48
N LEU A 135 0.49 -1.81 -18.96
CA LEU A 135 -0.50 -2.83 -18.62
C LEU A 135 -0.94 -3.64 -19.84
N LYS A 136 -1.11 -3.02 -21.01
CA LYS A 136 -1.45 -3.73 -22.25
C LYS A 136 -0.38 -4.77 -22.63
N MET A 137 0.90 -4.42 -22.51
CA MET A 137 2.00 -5.37 -22.74
C MET A 137 1.99 -6.51 -21.71
N ALA A 138 1.75 -6.19 -20.43
CA ALA A 138 1.68 -7.20 -19.37
C ALA A 138 0.48 -8.15 -19.54
N VAL A 139 -0.67 -7.65 -20.01
CA VAL A 139 -1.86 -8.47 -20.33
C VAL A 139 -1.60 -9.37 -21.53
N GLU A 140 -0.90 -8.90 -22.57
CA GLU A 140 -0.52 -9.73 -23.73
C GLU A 140 0.37 -10.91 -23.33
N LEU A 141 1.25 -10.71 -22.35
CA LEU A 141 2.08 -11.75 -21.77
C LEU A 141 1.36 -12.65 -20.75
N GLY A 142 0.14 -12.31 -20.36
CA GLY A 142 -0.65 -13.03 -19.35
C GLY A 142 -0.20 -12.78 -17.90
N ASP A 143 0.62 -11.76 -17.65
CA ASP A 143 1.11 -11.42 -16.32
C ASP A 143 0.03 -10.69 -15.47
N VAL A 144 -0.93 -10.04 -16.13
CA VAL A 144 -1.99 -9.23 -15.51
C VAL A 144 -3.35 -9.53 -16.14
N SER A 145 -4.43 -9.41 -15.37
CA SER A 145 -5.82 -9.52 -15.86
C SER A 145 -6.21 -8.30 -16.70
N ALA A 146 -6.98 -8.52 -17.77
CA ALA A 146 -7.55 -7.45 -18.59
C ALA A 146 -8.45 -6.48 -17.78
N GLU A 147 -9.09 -6.95 -16.71
CA GLU A 147 -9.92 -6.12 -15.81
C GLU A 147 -9.11 -4.99 -15.14
N THR A 148 -7.79 -5.17 -14.98
CA THR A 148 -6.90 -4.15 -14.42
C THR A 148 -6.79 -2.92 -15.31
N ILE A 149 -6.93 -3.09 -16.64
CA ILE A 149 -6.88 -1.98 -17.61
C ILE A 149 -8.10 -1.07 -17.46
N GLU A 150 -9.25 -1.65 -17.13
CA GLU A 150 -10.54 -0.96 -17.01
C GLU A 150 -10.70 -0.20 -15.68
N SER A 151 -9.73 -0.32 -14.77
CA SER A 151 -9.78 0.33 -13.47
C SER A 151 -9.65 1.85 -13.58
N GLU A 152 -10.61 2.56 -12.99
CA GLU A 152 -10.62 4.02 -12.91
C GLU A 152 -9.63 4.54 -11.86
N ILE A 153 -9.09 5.74 -12.10
CA ILE A 153 -8.27 6.48 -11.14
C ILE A 153 -9.08 7.64 -10.56
N SER A 154 -8.65 8.17 -9.41
CA SER A 154 -9.31 9.32 -8.78
C SER A 154 -9.25 10.57 -9.66
N ASP A 155 -10.30 11.41 -9.62
CA ASP A 155 -10.29 12.75 -10.21
C ASP A 155 -9.40 13.73 -9.43
N ASP A 156 -9.11 13.44 -8.15
CA ASP A 156 -8.13 14.18 -7.36
C ASP A 156 -6.71 13.79 -7.79
N PRO A 157 -5.91 14.71 -8.37
CA PRO A 157 -4.57 14.39 -8.87
C PRO A 157 -3.63 13.81 -7.81
N LEU A 158 -3.76 14.22 -6.55
CA LEU A 158 -2.94 13.70 -5.47
C LEU A 158 -3.24 12.22 -5.25
N PHE A 159 -4.50 11.85 -5.09
CA PHE A 159 -4.91 10.45 -4.94
C PHE A 159 -4.67 9.63 -6.19
N ALA A 160 -4.80 10.24 -7.37
CA ALA A 160 -4.51 9.60 -8.65
C ALA A 160 -3.06 9.07 -8.70
N THR A 161 -2.10 9.77 -8.11
CA THR A 161 -0.70 9.28 -8.05
C THR A 161 -0.57 7.93 -7.32
N TYR A 162 -1.32 7.73 -6.23
CA TYR A 162 -1.34 6.45 -5.50
C TYR A 162 -2.10 5.36 -6.28
N HIS A 163 -3.19 5.72 -6.97
CA HIS A 163 -3.93 4.78 -7.81
C HIS A 163 -3.07 4.30 -8.98
N LEU A 164 -2.33 5.19 -9.64
CA LEU A 164 -1.39 4.84 -10.71
C LEU A 164 -0.31 3.87 -10.22
N ALA A 165 0.29 4.14 -9.07
CA ALA A 165 1.23 3.24 -8.42
C ALA A 165 0.59 1.89 -8.04
N SER A 166 -0.70 1.87 -7.73
CA SER A 166 -1.47 0.66 -7.42
C SER A 166 -1.72 -0.19 -8.67
N LEU A 167 -2.03 0.46 -9.80
CA LEU A 167 -2.31 -0.20 -11.08
C LEU A 167 -1.06 -0.68 -11.81
N ALA A 168 0.08 0.00 -11.64
CA ALA A 168 1.31 -0.35 -12.33
C ALA A 168 1.73 -1.81 -12.04
N PRO A 169 2.21 -2.57 -13.05
CA PRO A 169 2.63 -3.96 -12.89
C PRO A 169 4.03 -4.06 -12.25
N ILE A 170 4.13 -3.58 -11.01
CA ILE A 170 5.38 -3.40 -10.25
C ILE A 170 5.34 -4.19 -8.94
N GLY A 171 6.54 -4.54 -8.45
CA GLY A 171 6.72 -5.32 -7.23
C GLY A 171 6.59 -4.50 -5.93
N PRO A 172 6.55 -5.16 -4.75
CA PRO A 172 6.40 -4.49 -3.45
C PRO A 172 7.50 -3.47 -3.14
N ALA A 173 8.74 -3.73 -3.57
CA ALA A 173 9.87 -2.83 -3.34
C ALA A 173 9.68 -1.48 -4.06
N ASP A 174 9.21 -1.49 -5.31
CA ASP A 174 8.94 -0.26 -6.06
C ASP A 174 7.71 0.46 -5.53
N ARG A 175 6.67 -0.26 -5.12
CA ARG A 175 5.51 0.34 -4.42
C ARG A 175 5.94 1.01 -3.12
N TYR A 176 6.90 0.43 -2.40
CA TYR A 176 7.44 1.04 -1.19
C TYR A 176 8.20 2.33 -1.49
N ARG A 177 9.01 2.35 -2.56
CA ARG A 177 9.68 3.59 -3.02
C ARG A 177 8.67 4.69 -3.33
N LEU A 178 7.56 4.35 -4.00
CA LEU A 178 6.46 5.27 -4.33
C LEU A 178 5.71 5.78 -3.10
N LEU A 179 5.47 4.91 -2.11
CA LEU A 179 4.90 5.30 -0.82
C LEU A 179 5.82 6.27 -0.08
N ALA A 180 7.14 6.03 -0.15
CA ALA A 180 8.19 6.78 0.53
C ALA A 180 8.68 8.03 -0.22
N ALA A 181 8.17 8.35 -1.41
CA ALA A 181 8.45 9.61 -2.08
C ALA A 181 7.94 10.80 -1.24
N ALA A 182 8.64 11.93 -1.19
CA ALA A 182 8.27 13.04 -0.29
C ALA A 182 6.91 13.66 -0.64
N GLY A 183 6.61 13.77 -1.93
CA GLY A 183 5.41 14.39 -2.47
C GLY A 183 4.91 13.73 -3.76
N PRO A 184 3.79 14.20 -4.32
CA PRO A 184 3.21 13.62 -5.54
C PRO A 184 4.10 13.78 -6.78
N ALA A 185 4.85 14.88 -6.91
CA ALA A 185 5.77 15.07 -8.04
C ALA A 185 6.88 14.01 -8.05
N GLU A 186 7.60 13.85 -6.93
CA GLU A 186 8.63 12.82 -6.79
C GLU A 186 8.05 11.42 -6.95
N ARG A 187 6.82 11.17 -6.47
CA ARG A 187 6.15 9.88 -6.66
C ARG A 187 5.96 9.56 -8.14
N LEU A 188 5.56 10.53 -8.96
CA LEU A 188 5.44 10.33 -10.40
C LEU A 188 6.81 10.12 -11.05
N ASP A 189 7.83 10.89 -10.68
CA ASP A 189 9.20 10.70 -11.19
C ASP A 189 9.72 9.27 -10.90
N VAL A 190 9.55 8.79 -9.66
CA VAL A 190 9.90 7.41 -9.28
C VAL A 190 9.10 6.38 -10.08
N LEU A 191 7.82 6.65 -10.37
CA LEU A 191 6.99 5.74 -11.16
C LEU A 191 7.46 5.67 -12.61
N GLU A 192 7.80 6.81 -13.22
CA GLU A 192 8.33 6.88 -14.58
C GLU A 192 9.66 6.09 -14.70
N ASP A 193 10.57 6.23 -13.73
CA ASP A 193 11.82 5.48 -13.68
C ASP A 193 11.57 3.96 -13.58
N VAL A 194 10.66 3.54 -12.70
CA VAL A 194 10.31 2.12 -12.56
C VAL A 194 9.65 1.57 -13.82
N LEU A 195 8.82 2.38 -14.49
CA LEU A 195 8.19 1.98 -15.75
C LEU A 195 9.21 1.80 -16.88
N ASP A 196 10.32 2.54 -16.92
CA ASP A 196 11.39 2.30 -17.89
C ASP A 196 11.93 0.87 -17.79
N ASP A 197 12.23 0.43 -16.58
CA ASP A 197 12.75 -0.92 -16.31
C ASP A 197 11.72 -2.01 -16.64
N VAL A 198 10.47 -1.81 -16.22
CA VAL A 198 9.38 -2.77 -16.48
C VAL A 198 9.09 -2.88 -17.97
N GLU A 199 8.99 -1.76 -18.68
CA GLU A 199 8.74 -1.78 -20.11
C GLU A 199 9.88 -2.45 -20.89
N ALA A 200 11.13 -2.22 -20.49
CA ALA A 200 12.28 -2.89 -21.10
C ALA A 200 12.19 -4.41 -20.93
N MET A 201 11.82 -4.88 -19.74
CA MET A 201 11.60 -6.30 -19.44
C MET A 201 10.45 -6.91 -20.27
N LEU A 202 9.30 -6.24 -20.31
CA LEU A 202 8.12 -6.73 -21.04
C LEU A 202 8.39 -6.78 -22.55
N LYS A 203 9.00 -5.73 -23.12
CA LYS A 203 9.38 -5.68 -24.54
C LYS A 203 10.35 -6.81 -24.91
N PHE A 204 11.31 -7.14 -24.05
CA PHE A 204 12.22 -8.26 -24.28
C PHE A 204 11.49 -9.62 -24.34
N ARG A 205 10.42 -9.80 -23.55
CA ARG A 205 9.63 -11.04 -23.51
C ARG A 205 8.62 -11.17 -24.65
N LEU A 206 8.30 -10.08 -25.36
CA LEU A 206 7.37 -10.05 -26.50
C LEU A 206 8.02 -10.35 -27.85
N ILE A 207 9.36 -10.42 -27.90
CA ILE A 207 10.14 -10.77 -29.10
C ILE A 207 10.25 -12.29 -29.23
#